data_AF-A0A4S3TR90-F1
#
_entry.id   AF-A0A4S3TR90-F1
#
_cell.length_a   1.000
_cell.length_b   1.000
_cell.length_c   1.000
_cell.angle_alpha   90.00
_cell.angle_beta   90.00
_cell.angle_gamma   90.00
#
_symmetry.space_group_name_H-M   'P 1'
#
loop_
_entity.id
_entity.type
_entity.pdbx_description
1 polymer ?
#
loop_
_entity_poly.entity_id
_entity_poly.type
_entity_poly.pdbx_seq_one_letter_code
_entity_poly.pdbx_strand_id
1 'polypeptide(L)'
;MTEHPATVRIRGIYTTALTQLLIDDGFEVVQASDPICERFEESFEAAPADVTIWTTRDRQGLEVSGDPDAVETIVSLLEAVAIDTFHWSDAVPRGSVFDAEVLDADGGSGAVVDLGDGRRGYLQYDAVDGYVDAGNRYRVQVDEPIPPWDDDRPLVRPTLAVGGGLCRLSRDRTGVSAALSGERAEELVGMTDLLSVDRPDGWGLRWQRPAADADLEAMTTALEDAAERAEGLEEALADAPGGIDEPADPGERATPKRTAWLWFGRESRFELDALRRDVEATMAGHHRTKAADRAASAAVDFAEAVAESPGGESDDFPFETVARQFGPTDGDRLEIDHGKPDGTLISLGYGDVTEFDSDGSLTLERSMGGGGTYDALGTPKESGDVAVTKFREGRWWYPTTYKGSDGGSKGTYVNVCTPVELFPDTVRYVDLYIDVIRTPDGTVETVDADELEAAVADGHVSAELADKARSVADAVERALS
;
A
#
# COMPACT_ATOMS: atom_id res chain seq x y z
N MET A 1 -28.25 -10.70 10.39
CA MET A 1 -27.56 -9.60 11.09
C MET A 1 -26.95 -10.21 12.33
N THR A 2 -25.81 -10.88 12.15
CA THR A 2 -25.08 -11.56 13.21
C THR A 2 -24.49 -10.52 14.15
N GLU A 3 -24.73 -10.71 15.45
CA GLU A 3 -24.42 -9.81 16.57
C GLU A 3 -22.94 -9.85 17.01
N HIS A 4 -22.00 -10.09 16.08
CA HIS A 4 -20.56 -10.14 16.39
C HIS A 4 -19.78 -9.11 15.58
N PRO A 5 -18.89 -8.33 16.22
CA PRO A 5 -17.97 -7.44 15.50
C PRO A 5 -17.03 -8.27 14.61
N ALA A 6 -16.68 -7.75 13.43
CA ALA A 6 -15.77 -8.44 12.51
C ALA A 6 -14.38 -8.60 13.15
N THR A 7 -13.76 -9.76 12.96
CA THR A 7 -12.42 -10.03 13.48
C THR A 7 -11.32 -9.56 12.52
N VAL A 8 -10.29 -8.91 13.05
CA VAL A 8 -9.24 -8.26 12.25
C VAL A 8 -7.87 -8.77 12.66
N ARG A 9 -7.08 -9.20 11.67
CA ARG A 9 -5.67 -9.53 11.85
C ARG A 9 -4.80 -8.47 11.18
N ILE A 10 -3.89 -7.88 11.96
CA ILE A 10 -3.06 -6.76 11.51
C ILE A 10 -1.58 -7.15 11.54
N ARG A 11 -0.81 -6.75 10.51
CA ARG A 11 0.64 -6.96 10.43
C ARG A 11 1.36 -5.79 9.77
N GLY A 12 2.56 -5.50 10.27
CA GLY A 12 3.47 -4.50 9.70
C GLY A 12 3.73 -3.33 10.65
N ILE A 13 4.23 -2.21 10.12
CA ILE A 13 4.77 -1.13 10.95
C ILE A 13 3.70 -0.32 11.65
N TYR A 14 2.48 -0.27 11.09
CA TYR A 14 1.34 0.48 11.63
C TYR A 14 0.53 -0.31 12.68
N THR A 15 0.93 -1.56 12.98
CA THR A 15 0.09 -2.53 13.73
C THR A 15 -0.41 -1.98 15.06
N THR A 16 0.44 -1.35 15.88
CA THR A 16 0.04 -0.87 17.21
C THR A 16 -0.99 0.27 17.12
N ALA A 17 -0.78 1.25 16.24
CA ALA A 17 -1.72 2.35 16.04
C ALA A 17 -3.08 1.84 15.53
N LEU A 18 -3.06 0.93 14.55
CA LEU A 18 -4.28 0.35 13.99
C LEU A 18 -5.01 -0.54 14.98
N THR A 19 -4.28 -1.25 15.85
CA THR A 19 -4.90 -2.07 16.92
C THR A 19 -5.68 -1.15 17.88
N GLN A 20 -5.08 -0.04 18.32
CA GLN A 20 -5.76 0.94 19.17
C GLN A 20 -7.01 1.51 18.49
N LEU A 21 -6.86 2.00 17.25
CA LEU A 21 -7.95 2.59 16.49
C LEU A 21 -9.13 1.63 16.28
N LEU A 22 -8.85 0.37 15.96
CA LEU A 22 -9.89 -0.63 15.68
C LEU A 22 -10.61 -1.10 16.96
N ILE A 23 -9.88 -1.23 18.07
CA ILE A 23 -10.51 -1.54 19.38
C ILE A 23 -11.45 -0.40 19.80
N ASP A 24 -11.02 0.86 19.62
CA ASP A 24 -11.84 2.03 19.98
C ASP A 24 -13.14 2.11 19.18
N ASP A 25 -13.16 1.56 17.96
CA ASP A 25 -14.36 1.45 17.11
C ASP A 25 -15.12 0.12 17.26
N GLY A 26 -14.68 -0.75 18.19
CA GLY A 26 -15.40 -1.97 18.57
C GLY A 26 -15.11 -3.21 17.72
N PHE A 27 -14.06 -3.20 16.91
CA PHE A 27 -13.57 -4.40 16.22
C PHE A 27 -12.80 -5.32 17.16
N GLU A 28 -12.81 -6.62 16.84
CA GLU A 28 -12.07 -7.62 17.60
C GLU A 28 -10.73 -7.92 16.92
N VAL A 29 -9.61 -7.62 17.58
CA VAL A 29 -8.28 -7.92 17.03
C VAL A 29 -7.89 -9.35 17.39
N VAL A 30 -7.51 -10.15 16.39
CA VAL A 30 -7.16 -11.56 16.57
C VAL A 30 -5.76 -11.87 16.06
N GLN A 31 -5.18 -12.96 16.55
CA GLN A 31 -3.86 -13.46 16.16
C GLN A 31 -2.80 -12.37 16.30
N ALA A 32 -2.81 -11.56 17.35
CA ALA A 32 -1.77 -10.55 17.57
C ALA A 32 -0.40 -11.23 17.80
N SER A 33 0.69 -10.56 17.45
CA SER A 33 2.04 -11.05 17.76
C SER A 33 2.41 -10.76 19.20
N ASP A 34 3.34 -11.52 19.80
CA ASP A 34 3.80 -11.31 21.18
C ASP A 34 4.11 -9.84 21.54
N PRO A 35 4.82 -9.04 20.70
CA PRO A 35 5.08 -7.64 21.01
C PRO A 35 3.81 -6.78 21.10
N ILE A 36 2.74 -7.13 20.38
CA ILE A 36 1.46 -6.42 20.45
C ILE A 36 0.74 -6.82 21.74
N CYS A 37 0.68 -8.10 22.08
CA CYS A 37 0.11 -8.55 23.35
C CYS A 37 0.80 -7.88 24.56
N GLU A 38 2.13 -7.77 24.52
CA GLU A 38 2.92 -7.09 25.56
C GLU A 38 2.56 -5.60 25.69
N ARG A 39 2.40 -4.89 24.57
CA ARG A 39 2.09 -3.44 24.55
C ARG A 39 0.71 -3.12 25.11
N PHE A 40 -0.28 -3.96 24.82
CA PHE A 40 -1.66 -3.75 25.26
C PHE A 40 -1.93 -4.38 26.64
N GLU A 41 -0.94 -5.08 27.22
CA GLU A 41 -1.13 -5.88 28.43
C GLU A 41 -2.34 -6.84 28.34
N GLU A 42 -2.63 -7.30 27.11
CA GLU A 42 -3.82 -8.05 26.74
C GLU A 42 -3.46 -9.27 25.89
N SER A 43 -4.18 -10.37 26.09
CA SER A 43 -4.11 -11.54 25.21
C SER A 43 -5.17 -11.43 24.13
N PHE A 44 -4.75 -11.49 22.87
CA PHE A 44 -5.67 -11.53 21.73
C PHE A 44 -5.93 -12.98 21.33
N GLU A 45 -7.18 -13.29 21.00
CA GLU A 45 -7.58 -14.66 20.66
C GLU A 45 -6.88 -15.16 19.39
N ALA A 46 -6.51 -16.44 19.39
CA ALA A 46 -6.04 -17.13 18.19
C ALA A 46 -7.25 -17.68 17.42
N ALA A 47 -8.14 -16.77 17.00
CA ALA A 47 -9.37 -17.05 16.24
C ALA A 47 -9.21 -16.71 14.74
N PRO A 48 -10.05 -17.25 13.83
CA PRO A 48 -10.08 -16.85 12.42
C PRO A 48 -10.29 -15.35 12.24
N ALA A 49 -9.69 -14.79 11.19
CA ALA A 49 -9.84 -13.37 10.86
C ALA A 49 -10.78 -13.18 9.65
N ASP A 50 -11.77 -12.31 9.78
CA ASP A 50 -12.65 -11.87 8.68
C ASP A 50 -11.91 -10.92 7.74
N VAL A 51 -11.08 -10.05 8.30
CA VAL A 51 -10.27 -9.08 7.57
C VAL A 51 -8.80 -9.19 7.96
N THR A 52 -7.93 -9.07 6.96
CA THR A 52 -6.50 -8.95 7.15
C THR A 52 -6.00 -7.60 6.69
N ILE A 53 -5.13 -6.99 7.48
CA ILE A 53 -4.49 -5.70 7.19
C ILE A 53 -2.97 -5.91 7.17
N TRP A 54 -2.33 -5.56 6.06
CA TRP A 54 -0.89 -5.71 5.88
C TRP A 54 -0.27 -4.40 5.41
N THR A 55 0.85 -4.00 6.00
CA THR A 55 1.68 -2.94 5.41
C THR A 55 2.18 -3.37 4.04
N THR A 56 2.08 -2.45 3.06
CA THR A 56 2.56 -2.65 1.69
C THR A 56 4.07 -2.88 1.65
N ARG A 57 4.59 -3.46 0.55
CA ARG A 57 6.02 -3.84 0.43
C ARG A 57 6.97 -2.64 0.52
N ASP A 58 6.55 -1.53 -0.08
CA ASP A 58 7.16 -0.21 -0.07
C ASP A 58 6.91 0.58 1.23
N ARG A 59 6.07 0.04 2.13
CA ARG A 59 5.71 0.58 3.45
C ARG A 59 4.97 1.91 3.46
N GLN A 60 4.49 2.33 2.31
CA GLN A 60 3.79 3.61 2.20
C GLN A 60 2.37 3.55 2.71
N GLY A 61 1.76 2.35 2.70
CA GLY A 61 0.35 2.17 2.92
C GLY A 61 -0.03 0.80 3.45
N LEU A 62 -1.29 0.43 3.23
CA LEU A 62 -1.89 -0.82 3.69
C LEU A 62 -2.63 -1.53 2.55
N GLU A 63 -2.58 -2.86 2.57
CA GLU A 63 -3.57 -3.74 1.97
C GLU A 63 -4.61 -4.11 3.03
N VAL A 64 -5.89 -3.93 2.74
CA VAL A 64 -7.02 -4.39 3.56
C VAL A 64 -7.81 -5.40 2.74
N SER A 65 -7.89 -6.66 3.17
CA SER A 65 -8.57 -7.71 2.41
C SER A 65 -9.33 -8.70 3.29
N GLY A 66 -10.56 -9.03 2.88
CA GLY A 66 -11.46 -9.85 3.68
C GLY A 66 -12.90 -9.83 3.19
N ASP A 67 -13.82 -10.02 4.14
CA ASP A 67 -15.26 -9.84 3.93
C ASP A 67 -15.58 -8.45 3.34
N PRO A 68 -16.41 -8.33 2.29
CA PRO A 68 -16.66 -7.06 1.61
C PRO A 68 -17.22 -5.95 2.51
N ASP A 69 -18.16 -6.26 3.40
CA ASP A 69 -18.84 -5.27 4.25
C ASP A 69 -17.91 -4.81 5.38
N ALA A 70 -17.15 -5.75 5.97
CA ALA A 70 -16.14 -5.44 6.97
C ALA A 70 -14.98 -4.61 6.39
N VAL A 71 -14.51 -4.92 5.17
CA VAL A 71 -13.48 -4.15 4.48
C VAL A 71 -13.97 -2.72 4.23
N GLU A 72 -15.21 -2.53 3.76
CA GLU A 72 -15.76 -1.18 3.52
C GLU A 72 -15.79 -0.35 4.80
N THR A 73 -16.26 -0.94 5.91
CA THR A 73 -16.31 -0.27 7.21
C THR A 73 -14.92 0.14 7.71
N ILE A 74 -13.95 -0.78 7.63
CA ILE A 74 -12.55 -0.53 8.06
C ILE A 74 -11.91 0.54 7.17
N VAL A 75 -12.09 0.48 5.85
CA VAL A 75 -11.51 1.46 4.93
C VAL A 75 -12.05 2.86 5.22
N SER A 76 -13.36 3.02 5.45
CA SER A 76 -13.93 4.32 5.82
C SER A 76 -13.39 4.86 7.15
N LEU A 77 -13.16 3.99 8.13
CA LEU A 77 -12.51 4.39 9.40
C LEU A 77 -11.07 4.85 9.17
N LEU A 78 -10.30 4.11 8.37
CA LEU A 78 -8.89 4.43 8.10
C LEU A 78 -8.72 5.64 7.19
N GLU A 79 -9.62 5.88 6.24
CA GLU A 79 -9.66 7.08 5.41
C GLU A 79 -9.81 8.35 6.25
N ALA A 80 -10.54 8.27 7.37
CA ALA A 80 -10.77 9.40 8.27
C ALA A 80 -9.57 9.74 9.18
N VAL A 81 -8.45 8.99 9.10
CA VAL A 81 -7.26 9.23 9.94
C VAL A 81 -6.69 10.62 9.72
N ALA A 82 -6.54 11.07 8.47
CA ALA A 82 -6.19 12.45 8.14
C ALA A 82 -6.58 12.79 6.70
N ILE A 83 -6.59 14.09 6.38
CA ILE A 83 -7.01 14.60 5.06
C ILE A 83 -6.12 14.16 3.91
N ASP A 84 -4.91 13.66 4.20
CA ASP A 84 -3.95 13.13 3.21
C ASP A 84 -3.88 11.59 3.20
N THR A 85 -4.90 10.91 3.76
CA THR A 85 -5.14 9.49 3.50
C THR A 85 -5.93 9.33 2.21
N PHE A 86 -5.46 8.45 1.33
CA PHE A 86 -6.18 8.06 0.12
C PHE A 86 -6.50 6.57 0.16
N HIS A 87 -7.58 6.16 -0.50
CA HIS A 87 -7.91 4.75 -0.63
C HIS A 87 -8.40 4.39 -2.04
N TRP A 88 -8.19 3.15 -2.45
CA TRP A 88 -8.63 2.62 -3.74
C TRP A 88 -9.10 1.18 -3.62
N SER A 89 -10.16 0.83 -4.35
CA SER A 89 -10.58 -0.57 -4.49
C SER A 89 -9.71 -1.29 -5.52
N ASP A 90 -9.34 -2.54 -5.26
CA ASP A 90 -8.53 -3.34 -6.16
C ASP A 90 -9.38 -3.97 -7.29
N ALA A 91 -8.89 -3.91 -8.54
CA ALA A 91 -9.54 -4.50 -9.71
C ALA A 91 -9.21 -6.00 -9.94
N VAL A 92 -8.19 -6.50 -9.25
CA VAL A 92 -7.67 -7.87 -9.21
C VAL A 92 -7.48 -8.29 -7.74
N PRO A 93 -8.57 -8.30 -6.92
CA PRO A 93 -8.44 -8.44 -5.47
C PRO A 93 -7.94 -9.83 -5.06
N ARG A 94 -7.35 -9.92 -3.87
CA ARG A 94 -6.78 -11.15 -3.30
C ARG A 94 -7.81 -12.29 -3.31
N GLY A 95 -7.40 -13.45 -3.80
CA GLY A 95 -8.23 -14.65 -3.82
C GLY A 95 -9.23 -14.71 -4.97
N SER A 96 -9.32 -13.69 -5.82
CA SER A 96 -10.15 -13.71 -7.02
C SER A 96 -9.63 -14.72 -8.03
N VAL A 97 -10.55 -15.33 -8.76
CA VAL A 97 -10.27 -16.39 -9.74
C VAL A 97 -10.58 -15.87 -11.13
N PHE A 98 -9.62 -16.09 -12.03
CA PHE A 98 -9.67 -15.71 -13.44
C PHE A 98 -9.38 -16.93 -14.30
N ASP A 99 -10.02 -17.00 -15.47
CA ASP A 99 -9.39 -17.72 -16.57
C ASP A 99 -8.43 -16.76 -17.25
N ALA A 100 -7.24 -17.24 -17.56
CA ALA A 100 -6.15 -16.42 -18.05
C ALA A 100 -5.46 -17.06 -19.25
N GLU A 101 -4.99 -16.25 -20.18
CA GLU A 101 -4.19 -16.68 -21.33
C GLU A 101 -2.78 -16.10 -21.25
N VAL A 102 -1.75 -16.92 -21.47
CA VAL A 102 -0.36 -16.48 -21.49
C VAL A 102 -0.12 -15.58 -22.70
N LEU A 103 0.21 -14.32 -22.45
CA LEU A 103 0.53 -13.33 -23.48
C LEU A 103 1.97 -13.47 -23.95
N ASP A 104 2.89 -13.57 -22.98
CA ASP A 104 4.32 -13.58 -23.22
C ASP A 104 5.02 -14.50 -22.20
N ALA A 105 5.84 -15.41 -22.72
CA ALA A 105 6.66 -16.37 -21.99
C ALA A 105 8.16 -16.19 -22.30
N ASP A 106 8.56 -15.08 -22.92
CA ASP A 106 9.93 -14.84 -23.40
C ASP A 106 10.85 -14.30 -22.26
N GLY A 107 11.06 -15.13 -21.23
CA GLY A 107 12.17 -15.00 -20.27
C GLY A 107 11.82 -14.66 -18.81
N GLY A 108 12.81 -14.79 -17.92
CA GLY A 108 12.65 -14.58 -16.48
C GLY A 108 12.22 -15.84 -15.71
N SER A 109 11.56 -15.65 -14.56
CA SER A 109 11.04 -16.72 -13.67
C SER A 109 9.54 -16.99 -13.82
N GLY A 110 8.88 -16.40 -14.82
CA GLY A 110 7.44 -16.49 -15.02
C GLY A 110 6.97 -15.79 -16.29
N ALA A 111 5.67 -15.84 -16.54
CA ALA A 111 5.00 -15.31 -17.73
C ALA A 111 3.97 -14.24 -17.38
N VAL A 112 3.68 -13.36 -18.34
CA VAL A 112 2.58 -12.40 -18.23
C VAL A 112 1.32 -13.04 -18.80
N VAL A 113 0.23 -12.97 -18.03
CA VAL A 113 -1.08 -13.49 -18.44
C VAL A 113 -2.11 -12.37 -18.58
N ASP A 114 -3.01 -12.53 -19.55
CA ASP A 114 -4.22 -11.73 -19.70
C ASP A 114 -5.31 -12.28 -18.78
N LEU A 115 -5.86 -11.42 -17.91
CA LEU A 115 -6.96 -11.76 -17.00
C LEU A 115 -8.32 -11.29 -17.53
N GLY A 116 -8.36 -10.69 -18.73
CA GLY A 116 -9.55 -10.08 -19.32
C GLY A 116 -9.72 -8.61 -18.96
N ASP A 117 -10.46 -7.87 -19.78
CA ASP A 117 -10.75 -6.43 -19.62
C ASP A 117 -9.49 -5.55 -19.46
N GLY A 118 -8.37 -5.95 -20.08
CA GLY A 118 -7.10 -5.23 -19.99
C GLY A 118 -6.30 -5.49 -18.70
N ARG A 119 -6.83 -6.30 -17.77
CA ARG A 119 -6.14 -6.72 -16.55
C ARG A 119 -5.05 -7.73 -16.87
N ARG A 120 -3.94 -7.67 -16.13
CA ARG A 120 -2.79 -8.55 -16.32
C ARG A 120 -2.36 -9.17 -15.00
N GLY A 121 -1.79 -10.37 -15.07
CA GLY A 121 -1.19 -11.05 -13.94
C GLY A 121 0.22 -11.57 -14.27
N TYR A 122 0.94 -11.99 -13.24
CA TYR A 122 2.24 -12.65 -13.36
C TYR A 122 2.13 -14.09 -12.84
N LEU A 123 2.41 -15.05 -13.71
CA LEU A 123 2.38 -16.48 -13.41
C LEU A 123 3.80 -17.02 -13.32
N GLN A 124 4.23 -17.47 -12.15
CA GLN A 124 5.56 -18.05 -11.98
C GLN A 124 5.66 -19.45 -12.63
N TYR A 125 6.79 -19.75 -13.26
CA TYR A 125 6.99 -21.04 -13.94
C TYR A 125 7.04 -22.23 -12.97
N ASP A 126 7.52 -22.02 -11.74
CA ASP A 126 7.58 -23.05 -10.70
C ASP A 126 6.21 -23.39 -10.09
N ALA A 127 5.18 -22.58 -10.38
CA ALA A 127 3.81 -22.82 -9.97
C ALA A 127 3.03 -23.73 -10.94
N VAL A 128 3.58 -24.04 -12.12
CA VAL A 128 2.93 -24.83 -13.16
C VAL A 128 3.68 -26.15 -13.38
N ASP A 129 2.93 -27.24 -13.49
CA ASP A 129 3.48 -28.51 -13.97
C ASP A 129 3.66 -28.49 -15.49
N GLY A 130 4.91 -28.53 -15.96
CA GLY A 130 5.23 -28.63 -17.38
C GLY A 130 5.76 -27.32 -17.98
N TYR A 131 5.55 -27.15 -19.28
CA TYR A 131 6.00 -25.96 -20.02
C TYR A 131 4.87 -24.93 -20.11
N VAL A 132 5.25 -23.66 -20.03
CA VAL A 132 4.35 -22.51 -20.17
C VAL A 132 4.74 -21.79 -21.45
N ASP A 133 3.84 -21.78 -22.43
CA ASP A 133 4.01 -21.13 -23.73
C ASP A 133 2.91 -20.09 -23.98
N ALA A 134 3.19 -19.11 -24.84
CA ALA A 134 2.19 -18.14 -25.28
C ALA A 134 0.94 -18.83 -25.86
N GLY A 135 -0.24 -18.34 -25.48
CA GLY A 135 -1.54 -18.92 -25.81
C GLY A 135 -1.97 -20.08 -24.92
N ASN A 136 -1.14 -20.52 -23.96
CA ASN A 136 -1.59 -21.47 -22.94
C ASN A 136 -2.63 -20.81 -22.03
N ARG A 137 -3.60 -21.59 -21.57
CA ARG A 137 -4.68 -21.11 -20.73
C ARG A 137 -4.65 -21.80 -19.38
N TYR A 138 -4.87 -21.02 -18.33
CA TYR A 138 -4.89 -21.49 -16.95
C TYR A 138 -6.05 -20.84 -16.22
N ARG A 139 -6.67 -21.62 -15.32
CA ARG A 139 -7.48 -21.02 -14.26
C ARG A 139 -6.54 -20.64 -13.14
N VAL A 140 -6.51 -19.35 -12.83
CA VAL A 140 -5.57 -18.79 -11.86
C VAL A 140 -6.31 -18.07 -10.75
N GLN A 141 -5.76 -18.13 -9.55
CA GLN A 141 -6.20 -17.36 -8.40
C GLN A 141 -5.14 -16.31 -8.05
N VAL A 142 -5.58 -15.10 -7.70
CA VAL A 142 -4.71 -14.03 -7.22
C VAL A 142 -4.17 -14.38 -5.84
N ASP A 143 -2.86 -14.61 -5.76
CA ASP A 143 -2.16 -14.92 -4.51
C ASP A 143 -1.59 -13.66 -3.86
N GLU A 144 -1.07 -12.70 -4.64
CA GLU A 144 -0.60 -11.41 -4.14
C GLU A 144 -1.06 -10.29 -5.08
N PRO A 145 -2.07 -9.48 -4.68
CA PRO A 145 -2.46 -8.30 -5.44
C PRO A 145 -1.39 -7.19 -5.31
N ILE A 146 -1.50 -6.15 -6.12
CA ILE A 146 -0.53 -5.05 -6.22
C ILE A 146 -1.29 -3.71 -6.12
N PRO A 147 -0.81 -2.73 -5.32
CA PRO A 147 -1.45 -1.42 -5.21
C PRO A 147 -1.38 -0.63 -6.52
N PRO A 148 -2.29 0.34 -6.74
CA PRO A 148 -2.37 1.08 -8.00
C PRO A 148 -1.15 1.96 -8.31
N TRP A 149 -0.34 2.28 -7.30
CA TRP A 149 0.89 3.08 -7.43
C TRP A 149 2.14 2.23 -7.74
N ASP A 150 1.99 0.91 -7.82
CA ASP A 150 3.07 -0.01 -8.14
C ASP A 150 2.86 -0.55 -9.58
N ASP A 151 3.93 -0.56 -10.37
CA ASP A 151 3.88 -0.96 -11.78
C ASP A 151 4.08 -2.47 -12.00
N ASP A 152 4.28 -3.22 -10.91
CA ASP A 152 4.27 -4.67 -10.89
C ASP A 152 2.89 -5.25 -11.25
N ARG A 153 2.88 -6.57 -11.47
CA ARG A 153 1.66 -7.31 -11.82
C ARG A 153 1.25 -8.21 -10.65
N PRO A 154 -0.05 -8.33 -10.33
CA PRO A 154 -0.55 -9.30 -9.36
C PRO A 154 0.01 -10.70 -9.61
N LEU A 155 0.55 -11.31 -8.55
CA LEU A 155 1.01 -12.70 -8.60
C LEU A 155 -0.22 -13.62 -8.63
N VAL A 156 -0.30 -14.44 -9.66
CA VAL A 156 -1.37 -15.43 -9.83
C VAL A 156 -0.82 -16.85 -9.78
N ARG A 157 -1.59 -17.78 -9.23
CA ARG A 157 -1.25 -19.21 -9.15
C ARG A 157 -2.29 -20.06 -9.87
N PRO A 158 -1.90 -21.13 -10.58
CA PRO A 158 -2.81 -22.01 -11.30
C PRO A 158 -3.43 -23.06 -10.34
N THR A 159 -3.91 -22.61 -9.18
CA THR A 159 -4.53 -23.45 -8.15
C THR A 159 -5.56 -22.65 -7.39
N LEU A 160 -6.45 -23.35 -6.68
CA LEU A 160 -7.46 -22.74 -5.82
C LEU A 160 -7.08 -22.98 -4.36
N ALA A 161 -7.16 -21.93 -3.57
CA ALA A 161 -6.89 -21.93 -2.15
C ALA A 161 -7.81 -20.96 -1.39
N VAL A 162 -8.16 -21.32 -0.17
CA VAL A 162 -8.94 -20.49 0.76
C VAL A 162 -8.34 -20.60 2.17
N GLY A 163 -8.53 -19.57 2.99
CA GLY A 163 -8.05 -19.56 4.38
C GLY A 163 -8.40 -18.29 5.15
N GLY A 164 -8.29 -18.38 6.47
CA GLY A 164 -8.64 -17.35 7.47
C GLY A 164 -7.56 -17.10 8.53
N GLY A 165 -6.30 -17.42 8.23
CA GLY A 165 -5.15 -17.15 9.11
C GLY A 165 -4.71 -18.30 10.02
N LEU A 166 -5.64 -19.17 10.47
CA LEU A 166 -5.32 -20.38 11.24
C LEU A 166 -5.09 -21.60 10.34
N CYS A 167 -5.83 -21.73 9.24
CA CYS A 167 -5.63 -22.79 8.27
C CYS A 167 -5.77 -22.29 6.83
N ARG A 168 -5.26 -23.09 5.89
CA ARG A 168 -5.44 -22.94 4.45
C ARG A 168 -5.88 -24.28 3.86
N LEU A 169 -6.98 -24.29 3.13
CA LEU A 169 -7.34 -25.39 2.23
C LEU A 169 -6.83 -25.06 0.82
N SER A 170 -6.34 -26.06 0.08
CA SER A 170 -5.83 -25.84 -1.28
C SER A 170 -5.92 -27.09 -2.15
N ARG A 171 -6.22 -26.93 -3.45
CA ARG A 171 -6.30 -28.05 -4.43
C ARG A 171 -4.94 -28.57 -4.91
N ASP A 172 -3.86 -27.82 -4.71
CA ASP A 172 -2.48 -28.26 -4.97
C ASP A 172 -1.91 -29.21 -3.89
N ARG A 173 -2.72 -29.59 -2.89
CA ARG A 173 -2.30 -30.37 -1.74
C ARG A 173 -3.23 -31.55 -1.50
N THR A 174 -2.67 -32.57 -0.87
CA THR A 174 -3.44 -33.73 -0.38
C THR A 174 -3.14 -33.94 1.11
N GLY A 175 -4.10 -34.49 1.84
CA GLY A 175 -3.94 -34.80 3.27
C GLY A 175 -3.93 -33.58 4.18
N VAL A 176 -3.25 -33.68 5.32
CA VAL A 176 -3.14 -32.66 6.37
C VAL A 176 -1.67 -32.37 6.63
N SER A 177 -1.32 -31.10 6.80
CA SER A 177 0.04 -30.63 7.05
C SER A 177 0.04 -29.38 7.93
N ALA A 178 1.20 -28.93 8.39
CA ALA A 178 1.35 -27.69 9.16
C ALA A 178 2.49 -26.81 8.61
N ALA A 179 2.37 -25.49 8.78
CA ALA A 179 3.41 -24.50 8.45
C ALA A 179 4.45 -24.32 9.59
N LEU A 180 4.70 -25.42 10.30
CA LEU A 180 5.63 -25.57 11.42
C LEU A 180 6.47 -26.84 11.19
N SER A 181 7.49 -27.03 12.02
CA SER A 181 8.30 -28.24 12.02
C SER A 181 8.43 -28.82 13.43
N GLY A 182 8.71 -30.12 13.53
CA GLY A 182 8.91 -30.82 14.80
C GLY A 182 7.60 -31.16 15.53
N GLU A 183 7.69 -31.34 16.85
CA GLU A 183 6.61 -31.83 17.71
C GLU A 183 5.32 -31.01 17.59
N ARG A 184 5.41 -29.68 17.57
CA ARG A 184 4.25 -28.79 17.39
C ARG A 184 3.52 -29.00 16.06
N ALA A 185 4.24 -29.37 15.01
CA ALA A 185 3.62 -29.67 13.71
C ALA A 185 2.89 -31.01 13.74
N GLU A 186 3.48 -32.02 14.39
CA GLU A 186 2.86 -33.34 14.57
C GLU A 186 1.61 -33.26 15.45
N GLU A 187 1.66 -32.44 16.51
CA GLU A 187 0.52 -32.17 17.38
C GLU A 187 -0.66 -31.57 16.61
N LEU A 188 -0.45 -30.49 15.84
CA LEU A 188 -1.51 -29.87 15.03
C LEU A 188 -2.12 -30.83 14.01
N VAL A 189 -1.29 -31.63 13.34
CA VAL A 189 -1.78 -32.65 12.40
C VAL A 189 -2.62 -33.68 13.15
N GLY A 190 -2.17 -34.16 14.30
CA GLY A 190 -2.91 -35.12 15.13
C GLY A 190 -4.20 -34.58 15.73
N MET A 191 -4.23 -33.31 16.13
CA MET A 191 -5.44 -32.64 16.63
C MET A 191 -6.55 -32.55 15.57
N THR A 192 -6.18 -32.60 14.29
CA THR A 192 -7.16 -32.57 13.19
C THR A 192 -8.13 -33.75 13.28
N ASP A 193 -7.68 -34.92 13.74
CA ASP A 193 -8.54 -36.11 13.89
C ASP A 193 -9.60 -35.95 14.98
N LEU A 194 -9.46 -34.94 15.86
CA LEU A 194 -10.44 -34.58 16.88
C LEU A 194 -11.51 -33.61 16.35
N LEU A 195 -11.22 -32.91 15.25
CA LEU A 195 -12.15 -31.98 14.61
C LEU A 195 -13.11 -32.79 13.76
N SER A 196 -14.40 -32.76 14.10
CA SER A 196 -15.44 -33.47 13.36
C SER A 196 -15.94 -32.63 12.17
N VAL A 197 -15.02 -32.16 11.34
CA VAL A 197 -15.30 -31.28 10.20
C VAL A 197 -14.85 -31.95 8.90
N ASP A 198 -15.81 -32.15 7.99
CA ASP A 198 -15.53 -32.69 6.67
C ASP A 198 -14.89 -31.62 5.78
N ARG A 199 -14.03 -32.06 4.86
CA ARG A 199 -13.37 -31.18 3.88
C ARG A 199 -13.86 -31.53 2.49
N PRO A 200 -13.98 -30.54 1.58
CA PRO A 200 -14.30 -30.82 0.19
C PRO A 200 -13.28 -31.77 -0.46
N ASP A 201 -13.78 -32.65 -1.33
CA ASP A 201 -12.95 -33.63 -2.02
C ASP A 201 -11.86 -32.93 -2.85
N GLY A 202 -10.62 -33.40 -2.75
CA GLY A 202 -9.49 -32.83 -3.48
C GLY A 202 -8.85 -31.60 -2.83
N TRP A 203 -9.28 -31.18 -1.64
CA TRP A 203 -8.66 -30.09 -0.89
C TRP A 203 -7.75 -30.59 0.24
N GLY A 204 -6.47 -30.24 0.18
CA GLY A 204 -5.50 -30.50 1.25
C GLY A 204 -5.53 -29.41 2.32
N LEU A 205 -5.41 -29.81 3.59
CA LEU A 205 -5.37 -28.91 4.74
C LEU A 205 -3.94 -28.57 5.13
N ARG A 206 -3.68 -27.29 5.38
CA ARG A 206 -2.45 -26.79 5.99
C ARG A 206 -2.76 -25.88 7.18
N TRP A 207 -2.46 -26.34 8.38
CA TRP A 207 -2.45 -25.49 9.57
C TRP A 207 -1.36 -24.44 9.49
N GLN A 208 -1.68 -23.21 9.87
CA GLN A 208 -0.76 -22.09 9.93
C GLN A 208 -0.17 -21.96 11.33
N ARG A 209 0.89 -21.16 11.47
CA ARG A 209 1.57 -21.00 12.77
C ARG A 209 0.65 -20.58 13.91
N PRO A 210 -0.29 -19.61 13.74
CA PRO A 210 -1.15 -19.19 14.83
C PRO A 210 -2.10 -20.29 15.35
N ALA A 211 -2.34 -21.35 14.57
CA ALA A 211 -3.15 -22.48 15.04
C ALA A 211 -2.50 -23.25 16.18
N ALA A 212 -1.17 -23.16 16.36
CA ALA A 212 -0.47 -23.78 17.49
C ALA A 212 -0.87 -23.19 18.84
N ASP A 213 -1.42 -21.99 18.83
CA ASP A 213 -1.86 -21.26 20.03
C ASP A 213 -3.40 -21.19 20.11
N ALA A 214 -4.10 -21.81 19.15
CA ALA A 214 -5.56 -21.88 19.10
C ALA A 214 -6.09 -23.08 19.89
N ASP A 215 -7.26 -22.92 20.49
CA ASP A 215 -7.97 -24.05 21.09
C ASP A 215 -8.74 -24.86 20.03
N LEU A 216 -9.31 -25.99 20.45
CA LEU A 216 -10.06 -26.88 19.54
C LEU A 216 -11.31 -26.22 18.96
N GLU A 217 -11.91 -25.26 19.67
CA GLU A 217 -13.10 -24.54 19.20
C GLU A 217 -12.72 -23.61 18.04
N ALA A 218 -11.72 -22.75 18.24
CA ALA A 218 -11.19 -21.87 17.21
C ALA A 218 -10.64 -22.65 16.00
N MET A 219 -9.99 -23.80 16.22
CA MET A 219 -9.58 -24.69 15.13
C MET A 219 -10.75 -25.30 14.37
N THR A 220 -11.82 -25.70 15.07
CA THR A 220 -13.06 -26.21 14.45
C THR A 220 -13.67 -25.14 13.56
N THR A 221 -13.91 -23.94 14.10
CA THR A 221 -14.46 -22.80 13.37
C THR A 221 -13.60 -22.45 12.16
N ALA A 222 -12.26 -22.40 12.31
CA ALA A 222 -11.37 -22.11 11.19
C ALA A 222 -11.51 -23.10 10.03
N LEU A 223 -11.65 -24.39 10.35
CA LEU A 223 -11.79 -25.45 9.36
C LEU A 223 -13.17 -25.44 8.72
N GLU A 224 -14.23 -25.20 9.50
CA GLU A 224 -15.60 -25.02 9.00
C GLU A 224 -15.68 -23.84 8.04
N ASP A 225 -15.19 -22.66 8.44
CA ASP A 225 -15.20 -21.48 7.56
C ASP A 225 -14.36 -21.70 6.31
N ALA A 226 -13.23 -22.43 6.41
CA ALA A 226 -12.40 -22.72 5.24
C ALA A 226 -13.11 -23.70 4.30
N ALA A 227 -13.82 -24.71 4.83
CA ALA A 227 -14.61 -25.64 4.03
C ALA A 227 -15.77 -24.91 3.34
N GLU A 228 -16.52 -24.07 4.05
CA GLU A 228 -17.61 -23.26 3.48
C GLU A 228 -17.10 -22.33 2.36
N ARG A 229 -15.96 -21.66 2.57
CA ARG A 229 -15.34 -20.82 1.52
C ARG A 229 -14.88 -21.63 0.31
N ALA A 230 -14.40 -22.86 0.51
CA ALA A 230 -14.00 -23.75 -0.59
C ALA A 230 -15.23 -24.21 -1.39
N GLU A 231 -16.30 -24.64 -0.71
CA GLU A 231 -17.56 -25.04 -1.34
C GLU A 231 -18.21 -23.88 -2.09
N GLY A 232 -18.29 -22.69 -1.49
CA GLY A 232 -18.82 -21.50 -2.14
C GLY A 232 -17.99 -21.09 -3.38
N LEU A 233 -16.67 -21.29 -3.34
CA LEU A 233 -15.82 -21.06 -4.50
C LEU A 233 -16.06 -22.11 -5.60
N GLU A 234 -16.21 -23.39 -5.25
CA GLU A 234 -16.56 -24.44 -6.21
C GLU A 234 -17.93 -24.20 -6.84
N GLU A 235 -18.92 -23.78 -6.06
CA GLU A 235 -20.26 -23.42 -6.55
C GLU A 235 -20.17 -22.23 -7.53
N ALA A 236 -19.45 -21.16 -7.18
CA ALA A 236 -19.26 -20.02 -8.06
C ALA A 236 -18.59 -20.38 -9.39
N LEU A 237 -17.70 -21.39 -9.36
CA LEU A 237 -16.99 -21.88 -10.55
C LEU A 237 -17.72 -22.99 -11.30
N ALA A 238 -18.79 -23.58 -10.74
CA ALA A 238 -19.53 -24.67 -11.37
C ALA A 238 -20.23 -24.21 -12.66
N ASP A 239 -20.74 -22.97 -12.67
CA ASP A 239 -21.38 -22.35 -13.82
C ASP A 239 -20.38 -21.63 -14.76
N ALA A 240 -19.10 -21.59 -14.40
CA ALA A 240 -18.07 -21.01 -15.27
C ALA A 240 -17.93 -21.81 -16.57
N PRO A 241 -17.62 -21.17 -17.71
CA PRO A 241 -17.31 -21.89 -18.94
C PRO A 241 -16.13 -22.86 -18.72
N GLY A 242 -16.30 -24.13 -19.10
CA GLY A 242 -15.32 -25.19 -18.82
C GLY A 242 -15.44 -25.83 -17.43
N GLY A 243 -16.42 -25.42 -16.62
CA GLY A 243 -16.59 -25.88 -15.25
C GLY A 243 -15.38 -25.51 -14.39
N ILE A 244 -15.13 -26.24 -13.30
CA ILE A 244 -14.06 -25.94 -12.33
C ILE A 244 -12.65 -26.18 -12.89
N ASP A 245 -12.49 -27.17 -13.78
CA ASP A 245 -11.17 -27.70 -14.15
C ASP A 245 -10.64 -27.23 -15.52
N GLU A 246 -11.52 -26.80 -16.45
CA GLU A 246 -11.09 -26.35 -17.78
C GLU A 246 -11.18 -24.81 -17.89
N PRO A 247 -10.07 -24.09 -18.18
CA PRO A 247 -10.12 -22.66 -18.39
C PRO A 247 -10.70 -22.30 -19.75
N ALA A 248 -11.48 -21.22 -19.80
CA ALA A 248 -12.05 -20.66 -21.02
C ALA A 248 -11.32 -19.38 -21.48
N ASP A 249 -12.03 -18.48 -22.18
CA ASP A 249 -11.47 -17.20 -22.63
C ASP A 249 -11.16 -16.27 -21.44
N PRO A 250 -10.13 -15.41 -21.51
CA PRO A 250 -9.74 -14.55 -20.39
C PRO A 250 -10.90 -13.78 -19.76
N GLY A 251 -10.98 -13.82 -18.43
CA GLY A 251 -11.99 -13.07 -17.69
C GLY A 251 -12.17 -13.55 -16.25
N GLU A 252 -12.79 -12.69 -15.45
CA GLU A 252 -13.13 -12.97 -14.06
C GLU A 252 -14.15 -14.12 -13.94
N ARG A 253 -13.98 -14.94 -12.90
CA ARG A 253 -14.84 -16.09 -12.60
C ARG A 253 -15.44 -16.05 -11.21
N ALA A 254 -14.66 -15.62 -10.21
CA ALA A 254 -15.15 -15.46 -8.85
C ALA A 254 -14.33 -14.40 -8.11
N THR A 255 -15.01 -13.61 -7.29
CA THR A 255 -14.39 -12.58 -6.44
C THR A 255 -14.90 -12.75 -5.01
N PRO A 256 -14.35 -13.73 -4.25
CA PRO A 256 -14.87 -14.11 -2.94
C PRO A 256 -14.53 -13.12 -1.82
N LYS A 257 -13.60 -12.19 -2.08
CA LYS A 257 -13.12 -11.19 -1.11
C LYS A 257 -13.03 -9.82 -1.76
N ARG A 258 -13.10 -8.77 -0.95
CA ARG A 258 -12.71 -7.42 -1.35
C ARG A 258 -11.25 -7.19 -0.97
N THR A 259 -10.53 -6.42 -1.78
CA THR A 259 -9.23 -5.85 -1.42
C THR A 259 -9.30 -4.35 -1.67
N ALA A 260 -8.81 -3.58 -0.71
CA ALA A 260 -8.65 -2.15 -0.81
C ALA A 260 -7.22 -1.77 -0.39
N TRP A 261 -6.73 -0.69 -0.98
CA TRP A 261 -5.44 -0.10 -0.70
C TRP A 261 -5.64 1.21 0.02
N LEU A 262 -4.80 1.48 1.02
CA LEU A 262 -4.69 2.80 1.62
C LEU A 262 -3.29 3.33 1.43
N TRP A 263 -3.18 4.62 1.12
CA TRP A 263 -1.95 5.38 1.15
C TRP A 263 -2.01 6.40 2.26
N PHE A 264 -0.99 6.40 3.13
CA PHE A 264 -0.88 7.41 4.17
C PHE A 264 0.06 8.52 3.73
N GLY A 265 -0.42 9.75 3.72
CA GLY A 265 0.43 10.93 3.64
C GLY A 265 1.13 11.23 4.96
N ARG A 266 1.82 12.36 5.01
CA ARG A 266 2.58 12.77 6.19
C ARG A 266 1.68 13.03 7.39
N GLU A 267 0.55 13.74 7.23
CA GLU A 267 -0.35 14.03 8.36
C GLU A 267 -0.92 12.73 8.92
N SER A 268 -1.36 11.82 8.05
CA SER A 268 -1.83 10.49 8.41
C SER A 268 -0.84 9.71 9.28
N ARG A 269 0.46 9.71 8.91
CA ARG A 269 1.50 9.03 9.70
C ARG A 269 1.69 9.64 11.09
N PHE A 270 1.54 10.94 11.22
CA PHE A 270 1.68 11.63 12.51
C PHE A 270 0.44 11.42 13.39
N GLU A 271 -0.76 11.34 12.82
CA GLU A 271 -1.97 10.94 13.56
C GLU A 271 -1.87 9.47 14.03
N LEU A 272 -1.34 8.57 13.20
CA LEU A 272 -1.04 7.20 13.61
C LEU A 272 0.04 7.14 14.70
N ASP A 273 1.04 8.02 14.69
CA ASP A 273 2.00 8.15 15.79
C ASP A 273 1.32 8.62 17.08
N ALA A 274 0.31 9.49 16.99
CA ALA A 274 -0.48 9.95 18.14
C ALA A 274 -1.29 8.80 18.74
N LEU A 275 -2.02 8.04 17.92
CA LEU A 275 -2.75 6.85 18.34
C LEU A 275 -1.83 5.80 18.98
N ARG A 276 -0.63 5.59 18.42
CA ARG A 276 0.35 4.68 19.03
C ARG A 276 0.82 5.16 20.40
N ARG A 277 0.94 6.49 20.59
CA ARG A 277 1.42 7.10 21.84
C ARG A 277 0.47 6.86 23.02
N ASP A 278 -0.80 6.62 22.76
CA ASP A 278 -1.76 6.24 23.80
C ASP A 278 -1.52 4.84 24.37
N VAL A 279 -0.78 3.99 23.62
CA VAL A 279 -0.45 2.61 24.01
C VAL A 279 0.99 2.47 24.50
N GLU A 280 1.96 3.05 23.78
CA GLU A 280 3.39 2.88 24.07
C GLU A 280 4.17 4.16 23.78
N ALA A 281 5.27 4.35 24.51
CA ALA A 281 6.26 5.39 24.22
C ALA A 281 6.63 5.41 22.73
N THR A 282 6.33 6.53 22.07
CA THR A 282 6.45 6.67 20.61
C THR A 282 7.30 7.87 20.24
N MET A 283 8.39 7.61 19.51
CA MET A 283 9.24 8.63 18.90
C MET A 283 8.41 9.50 17.94
N ALA A 284 8.58 10.82 17.97
CA ALA A 284 7.97 11.69 16.96
C ALA A 284 8.43 11.29 15.55
N GLY A 285 7.49 11.16 14.59
CA GLY A 285 7.76 10.70 13.24
C GLY A 285 8.16 9.22 13.16
N HIS A 286 7.65 8.37 14.05
CA HIS A 286 7.90 6.93 14.08
C HIS A 286 7.55 6.29 12.75
N HIS A 287 6.30 6.43 12.30
CA HIS A 287 5.86 5.84 11.03
C HIS A 287 6.55 6.48 9.83
N ARG A 288 6.72 7.80 9.83
CA ARG A 288 7.47 8.54 8.78
C ARG A 288 8.89 7.99 8.59
N THR A 289 9.58 7.67 9.69
CA THR A 289 10.93 7.12 9.68
C THR A 289 10.95 5.66 9.24
N LYS A 290 10.01 4.83 9.75
CA LYS A 290 9.91 3.41 9.36
C LYS A 290 9.48 3.18 7.92
N ALA A 291 8.70 4.11 7.35
CA ALA A 291 8.31 4.10 5.95
C ALA A 291 9.51 4.38 5.02
N ALA A 292 10.57 5.03 5.51
CA ALA A 292 11.69 5.44 4.69
C ALA A 292 12.65 4.30 4.31
N ASP A 293 12.96 3.41 5.25
CA ASP A 293 13.90 2.32 5.01
C ASP A 293 13.72 1.15 5.98
N ARG A 294 14.13 -0.06 5.56
CA ARG A 294 14.09 -1.25 6.41
C ARG A 294 15.00 -1.16 7.63
N ALA A 295 16.20 -0.63 7.46
CA ALA A 295 17.16 -0.41 8.54
C ALA A 295 16.66 0.66 9.54
N ALA A 296 15.87 1.64 9.08
CA ALA A 296 15.29 2.65 9.94
C ALA A 296 14.36 2.05 11.01
N SER A 297 13.66 0.94 10.71
CA SER A 297 12.81 0.26 11.69
C SER A 297 13.58 -0.21 12.94
N ALA A 298 14.73 -0.85 12.75
CA ALA A 298 15.55 -1.32 13.87
C ALA A 298 16.12 -0.16 14.69
N ALA A 299 16.43 0.97 14.05
CA ALA A 299 16.94 2.16 14.74
C ALA A 299 15.85 2.84 15.58
N VAL A 300 14.63 2.95 15.05
CA VAL A 300 13.48 3.47 15.81
C VAL A 300 13.18 2.59 17.01
N ASP A 301 13.11 1.26 16.81
CA ASP A 301 12.84 0.32 17.90
C ASP A 301 13.92 0.40 19.01
N PHE A 302 15.20 0.58 18.64
CA PHE A 302 16.29 0.80 19.59
C PHE A 302 16.16 2.14 20.33
N ALA A 303 15.83 3.23 19.62
CA ALA A 303 15.67 4.55 20.23
C ALA A 303 14.54 4.57 21.26
N GLU A 304 13.40 3.95 20.94
CA GLU A 304 12.26 3.84 21.85
C GLU A 304 12.56 2.94 23.05
N ALA A 305 13.28 1.84 22.87
CA ALA A 305 13.62 0.93 23.96
C ALA A 305 14.64 1.51 24.95
N VAL A 306 15.51 2.42 24.50
CA VAL A 306 16.59 3.00 25.33
C VAL A 306 16.19 4.34 25.95
N ALA A 307 15.25 5.07 25.34
CA ALA A 307 14.79 6.35 25.87
C ALA A 307 13.67 6.15 26.90
N GLU A 308 13.87 6.62 28.14
CA GLU A 308 12.82 6.65 29.18
C GLU A 308 11.61 7.54 28.76
N SER A 309 11.82 8.43 27.79
CA SER A 309 10.80 9.13 27.01
C SER A 309 11.42 9.47 25.64
N PRO A 310 11.06 8.78 24.55
CA PRO A 310 11.62 9.04 23.21
C PRO A 310 11.15 10.37 22.61
N GLY A 311 10.18 11.05 23.23
CA GLY A 311 9.94 12.48 23.03
C GLY A 311 10.93 13.29 23.88
N GLY A 312 11.77 14.11 23.24
CA GLY A 312 12.65 15.03 23.96
C GLY A 312 11.86 16.16 24.64
N GLU A 313 12.53 17.25 25.02
CA GLU A 313 11.84 18.47 25.50
C GLU A 313 10.90 19.10 24.43
N SER A 314 10.96 18.64 23.18
CA SER A 314 10.03 18.96 22.09
C SER A 314 9.41 17.71 21.48
N ASP A 315 8.10 17.71 21.27
CA ASP A 315 7.35 16.69 20.50
C ASP A 315 7.57 16.79 18.97
N ASP A 316 8.41 17.74 18.52
CA ASP A 316 8.72 17.94 17.11
C ASP A 316 9.53 16.76 16.55
N PHE A 317 9.19 16.35 15.31
CA PHE A 317 9.94 15.32 14.58
C PHE A 317 11.40 15.75 14.37
N PRO A 318 12.40 14.99 14.86
CA PRO A 318 13.81 15.34 14.72
C PRO A 318 14.35 15.04 13.31
N PHE A 319 13.77 15.68 12.29
CA PHE A 319 14.07 15.44 10.88
C PHE A 319 15.57 15.47 10.59
N GLU A 320 16.30 16.47 11.11
CA GLU A 320 17.77 16.57 10.91
C GLU A 320 18.51 15.29 11.31
N THR A 321 18.14 14.69 12.45
CA THR A 321 18.81 13.48 12.95
C THR A 321 18.46 12.27 12.10
N VAL A 322 17.19 12.16 11.70
CA VAL A 322 16.72 11.06 10.84
C VAL A 322 17.35 11.17 9.45
N ALA A 323 17.30 12.34 8.83
CA ALA A 323 17.79 12.56 7.47
C ALA A 323 19.31 12.36 7.35
N ARG A 324 20.09 12.67 8.38
CA ARG A 324 21.55 12.37 8.39
C ARG A 324 21.86 10.88 8.26
N GLN A 325 20.96 10.01 8.71
CA GLN A 325 21.17 8.56 8.73
C GLN A 325 20.36 7.82 7.67
N PHE A 326 19.17 8.34 7.34
CA PHE A 326 18.14 7.71 6.52
C PHE A 326 17.45 8.70 5.57
N GLY A 327 18.12 9.80 5.22
CA GLY A 327 17.65 10.76 4.23
C GLY A 327 18.73 11.02 3.19
N PRO A 328 18.44 11.92 2.23
CA PRO A 328 19.36 12.23 1.14
C PRO A 328 20.54 13.09 1.60
N THR A 329 21.62 13.04 0.83
CA THR A 329 22.85 13.80 1.05
C THR A 329 23.26 14.58 -0.21
N ASP A 330 24.13 15.57 -0.03
CA ASP A 330 24.66 16.37 -1.15
C ASP A 330 25.40 15.48 -2.17
N GLY A 331 25.04 15.62 -3.45
CA GLY A 331 25.54 14.79 -4.54
C GLY A 331 24.78 13.48 -4.77
N ASP A 332 23.77 13.17 -3.98
CA ASP A 332 22.87 12.05 -4.27
C ASP A 332 21.99 12.34 -5.50
N ARG A 333 21.49 11.26 -6.09
CA ARG A 333 20.57 11.32 -7.24
C ARG A 333 19.21 10.81 -6.80
N LEU A 334 18.23 11.70 -6.76
CA LEU A 334 16.88 11.41 -6.27
C LEU A 334 15.89 11.36 -7.42
N GLU A 335 14.98 10.41 -7.33
CA GLU A 335 13.76 10.39 -8.14
C GLU A 335 12.71 11.35 -7.58
N ILE A 336 11.78 11.78 -8.42
CA ILE A 336 10.59 12.50 -7.97
C ILE A 336 9.39 11.63 -8.28
N ASP A 337 8.83 11.05 -7.20
CA ASP A 337 7.64 10.22 -7.18
C ASP A 337 6.41 11.13 -7.13
N HIS A 338 5.78 11.31 -8.29
CA HIS A 338 4.61 12.16 -8.46
C HIS A 338 3.34 11.31 -8.45
N GLY A 339 2.77 11.15 -7.25
CA GLY A 339 1.50 10.44 -7.06
C GLY A 339 0.32 11.27 -7.56
N LYS A 340 -0.71 10.60 -8.05
CA LYS A 340 -1.99 11.20 -8.45
C LYS A 340 -3.11 10.71 -7.53
N PRO A 341 -4.16 11.53 -7.32
CA PRO A 341 -5.31 11.14 -6.49
C PRO A 341 -6.04 9.86 -6.97
N ASP A 342 -5.94 9.52 -8.25
CA ASP A 342 -6.47 8.26 -8.81
C ASP A 342 -5.63 7.01 -8.46
N GLY A 343 -4.53 7.18 -7.72
CA GLY A 343 -3.64 6.10 -7.27
C GLY A 343 -2.45 5.86 -8.20
N THR A 344 -2.40 6.50 -9.37
CA THR A 344 -1.27 6.38 -10.29
C THR A 344 -0.02 7.03 -9.69
N LEU A 345 1.13 6.38 -9.84
CA LEU A 345 2.43 6.97 -9.52
C LEU A 345 3.26 7.17 -10.78
N ILE A 346 3.72 8.41 -10.98
CA ILE A 346 4.51 8.79 -12.15
C ILE A 346 5.90 9.20 -11.68
N SER A 347 6.95 8.63 -12.27
CA SER A 347 8.29 9.17 -12.14
C SER A 347 8.45 10.42 -13.01
N LEU A 348 8.80 11.56 -12.40
CA LEU A 348 9.24 12.74 -13.16
C LEU A 348 10.74 12.67 -13.51
N GLY A 349 11.37 11.52 -13.30
CA GLY A 349 12.78 11.28 -13.52
C GLY A 349 13.69 11.81 -12.41
N TYR A 350 14.96 11.50 -12.57
CA TYR A 350 15.99 11.77 -11.56
C TYR A 350 16.58 13.18 -11.68
N GLY A 351 16.91 13.78 -10.53
CA GLY A 351 17.76 14.96 -10.43
C GLY A 351 18.90 14.78 -9.45
N ASP A 352 19.88 15.67 -9.56
CA ASP A 352 21.05 15.70 -8.68
C ASP A 352 20.78 16.66 -7.51
N VAL A 353 21.06 16.22 -6.29
CA VAL A 353 20.97 17.06 -5.09
C VAL A 353 22.18 17.99 -5.08
N THR A 354 21.93 19.28 -5.15
CA THR A 354 22.97 20.32 -5.16
C THR A 354 23.05 21.11 -3.86
N GLU A 355 22.03 21.00 -3.00
CA GLU A 355 21.97 21.62 -1.69
C GLU A 355 21.01 20.82 -0.81
N PHE A 356 21.44 20.52 0.42
CA PHE A 356 20.60 19.92 1.44
C PHE A 356 20.90 20.56 2.81
N ASP A 357 19.86 21.13 3.43
CA ASP A 357 19.95 21.81 4.72
C ASP A 357 19.32 20.98 5.84
N SER A 358 19.84 21.17 7.05
CA SER A 358 19.34 20.52 8.26
C SER A 358 17.88 20.84 8.60
N ASP A 359 17.33 21.92 8.04
CA ASP A 359 15.93 22.34 8.26
C ASP A 359 14.92 21.62 7.33
N GLY A 360 15.40 20.66 6.54
CA GLY A 360 14.60 19.87 5.60
C GLY A 360 14.45 20.50 4.23
N SER A 361 15.20 21.55 3.90
CA SER A 361 15.25 22.12 2.56
C SER A 361 16.20 21.32 1.66
N LEU A 362 15.76 21.02 0.43
CA LEU A 362 16.53 20.30 -0.58
C LEU A 362 16.40 21.01 -1.93
N THR A 363 17.52 21.26 -2.61
CA THR A 363 17.55 21.73 -4.00
C THR A 363 17.96 20.59 -4.93
N LEU A 364 17.10 20.30 -5.91
CA LEU A 364 17.30 19.30 -6.94
C LEU A 364 17.45 19.96 -8.31
N GLU A 365 18.49 19.61 -9.05
CA GLU A 365 18.68 20.08 -10.44
C GLU A 365 18.46 18.94 -11.45
N ARG A 366 17.65 19.21 -12.47
CA ARG A 366 17.40 18.28 -13.59
C ARG A 366 17.76 18.94 -14.92
N SER A 367 18.46 18.19 -15.76
CA SER A 367 18.71 18.59 -17.15
C SER A 367 17.46 18.34 -18.00
N MET A 368 17.00 19.37 -18.71
CA MET A 368 15.81 19.27 -19.54
C MET A 368 16.18 18.98 -21.00
N GLY A 369 15.42 18.08 -21.61
CA GLY A 369 15.45 17.88 -23.06
C GLY A 369 14.74 19.02 -23.79
N GLY A 370 15.22 19.35 -24.99
CA GLY A 370 14.54 20.32 -25.86
C GLY A 370 13.28 19.73 -26.50
N GLY A 371 12.35 20.61 -26.89
CA GLY A 371 11.12 20.24 -27.61
C GLY A 371 9.85 20.56 -26.82
N GLY A 372 8.90 21.22 -27.49
CA GLY A 372 7.65 21.68 -26.87
C GLY A 372 7.82 22.93 -26.00
N THR A 373 6.91 23.12 -25.06
CA THR A 373 6.87 24.23 -24.11
C THR A 373 6.76 23.72 -22.67
N TYR A 374 7.20 24.54 -21.71
CA TYR A 374 6.86 24.32 -20.31
C TYR A 374 5.36 24.53 -20.14
N ASP A 375 4.73 23.58 -19.47
CA ASP A 375 3.28 23.55 -19.33
C ASP A 375 2.81 24.73 -18.50
N ALA A 376 1.64 25.26 -18.85
CA ALA A 376 1.05 26.53 -18.38
C ALA A 376 1.90 27.81 -18.62
N LEU A 377 3.24 27.73 -18.59
CA LEU A 377 4.18 28.86 -18.79
C LEU A 377 4.32 29.30 -20.24
N GLY A 378 3.96 28.45 -21.22
CA GLY A 378 4.05 28.73 -22.66
C GLY A 378 5.47 28.98 -23.20
N THR A 379 6.50 28.85 -22.35
CA THR A 379 7.89 29.16 -22.70
C THR A 379 8.55 27.97 -23.39
N PRO A 380 9.29 28.15 -24.51
CA PRO A 380 9.93 27.05 -25.22
C PRO A 380 10.95 26.28 -24.38
N LYS A 381 10.85 24.95 -24.44
CA LYS A 381 11.84 24.01 -23.88
C LYS A 381 13.01 23.86 -24.83
N GLU A 382 14.21 24.21 -24.36
CA GLU A 382 15.42 24.13 -25.17
C GLU A 382 16.41 23.13 -24.56
N SER A 383 17.21 22.51 -25.41
CA SER A 383 18.26 21.60 -24.96
C SER A 383 19.31 22.37 -24.15
N GLY A 384 19.61 21.91 -22.94
CA GLY A 384 20.51 22.59 -22.01
C GLY A 384 19.78 23.50 -21.01
N ASP A 385 18.45 23.55 -21.05
CA ASP A 385 17.69 24.10 -19.94
C ASP A 385 17.86 23.25 -18.67
N VAL A 386 17.76 23.90 -17.52
CA VAL A 386 17.83 23.26 -16.21
C VAL A 386 16.57 23.57 -15.41
N ALA A 387 15.94 22.54 -14.85
CA ALA A 387 14.89 22.69 -13.86
C ALA A 387 15.49 22.63 -12.46
N VAL A 388 15.40 23.75 -11.72
CA VAL A 388 15.84 23.85 -10.33
C VAL A 388 14.62 23.76 -9.43
N THR A 389 14.47 22.64 -8.74
CA THR A 389 13.32 22.34 -7.88
C THR A 389 13.73 22.45 -6.42
N LYS A 390 12.95 23.17 -5.60
CA LYS A 390 13.25 23.32 -4.17
C LYS A 390 12.18 22.64 -3.33
N PHE A 391 12.54 21.54 -2.69
CA PHE A 391 11.65 20.85 -1.78
C PHE A 391 11.88 21.29 -0.34
N ARG A 392 10.86 21.10 0.50
CA ARG A 392 10.98 21.21 1.95
C ARG A 392 10.10 20.15 2.59
N GLU A 393 10.68 19.33 3.47
CA GLU A 393 9.94 18.31 4.22
C GLU A 393 8.69 18.91 4.88
N GLY A 394 7.54 18.24 4.70
CA GLY A 394 6.25 18.60 5.27
C GLY A 394 5.57 19.80 4.62
N ARG A 395 6.11 20.37 3.55
CA ARG A 395 5.48 21.49 2.85
C ARG A 395 4.45 20.99 1.82
N TRP A 396 3.29 21.65 1.80
CA TRP A 396 2.17 21.41 0.88
C TRP A 396 2.38 21.95 -0.55
N TRP A 397 3.59 22.39 -0.88
CA TRP A 397 3.92 22.93 -2.19
C TRP A 397 5.43 22.97 -2.43
N TYR A 398 5.85 22.95 -3.69
CA TYR A 398 7.25 23.15 -4.06
C TYR A 398 7.39 23.92 -5.38
N PRO A 399 8.35 24.86 -5.50
CA PRO A 399 8.61 25.56 -6.74
C PRO A 399 9.67 24.83 -7.60
N THR A 400 9.43 24.82 -8.91
CA THR A 400 10.40 24.50 -9.95
C THR A 400 10.66 25.75 -10.78
N THR A 401 11.89 26.24 -10.79
CA THR A 401 12.31 27.34 -11.68
C THR A 401 13.08 26.79 -12.86
N TYR A 402 12.59 27.06 -14.06
CA TYR A 402 13.28 26.69 -15.29
C TYR A 402 14.27 27.78 -15.67
N LYS A 403 15.49 27.38 -16.03
CA LYS A 403 16.58 28.29 -16.44
C LYS A 403 17.08 27.89 -17.82
N GLY A 404 17.29 28.89 -18.68
CA GLY A 404 17.96 28.71 -19.96
C GLY A 404 19.46 28.43 -19.80
N SER A 405 20.12 28.00 -20.88
CA SER A 405 21.57 27.78 -20.91
C SER A 405 22.41 29.04 -20.62
N ASP A 406 21.82 30.23 -20.77
CA ASP A 406 22.41 31.53 -20.44
C ASP A 406 22.19 31.94 -18.97
N GLY A 407 21.49 31.12 -18.19
CA GLY A 407 21.13 31.37 -16.79
C GLY A 407 19.87 32.22 -16.60
N GLY A 408 19.22 32.67 -17.68
CA GLY A 408 17.97 33.44 -17.61
C GLY A 408 16.80 32.58 -17.12
N SER A 409 15.93 33.14 -16.28
CA SER A 409 14.71 32.44 -15.85
C SER A 409 13.71 32.34 -17.00
N LYS A 410 13.18 31.13 -17.20
CA LYS A 410 12.12 30.78 -18.16
C LYS A 410 10.75 30.64 -17.49
N GLY A 411 10.63 31.11 -16.24
CA GLY A 411 9.43 31.01 -15.43
C GLY A 411 9.59 30.06 -14.24
N THR A 412 8.64 30.16 -13.32
CA THR A 412 8.55 29.32 -12.13
C THR A 412 7.17 28.66 -12.10
N TYR A 413 7.15 27.36 -11.85
CA TYR A 413 5.95 26.57 -11.65
C TYR A 413 5.93 26.09 -10.20
N VAL A 414 4.84 26.34 -9.47
CA VAL A 414 4.71 25.95 -8.07
C VAL A 414 3.59 24.95 -7.94
N ASN A 415 3.98 23.71 -7.62
CA ASN A 415 3.04 22.62 -7.46
C ASN A 415 2.42 22.63 -6.08
N VAL A 416 1.09 22.50 -5.99
CA VAL A 416 0.38 22.28 -4.72
C VAL A 416 0.08 20.79 -4.59
N CYS A 417 0.56 20.21 -3.51
CA CYS A 417 0.52 18.76 -3.26
C CYS A 417 0.27 18.48 -1.78
N THR A 418 0.05 17.20 -1.44
CA THR A 418 0.16 16.75 -0.05
C THR A 418 1.55 17.07 0.52
N PRO A 419 1.76 17.06 1.84
CA PRO A 419 3.05 17.40 2.41
C PRO A 419 4.18 16.57 1.81
N VAL A 420 5.20 17.25 1.27
CA VAL A 420 6.36 16.61 0.65
C VAL A 420 7.13 15.79 1.67
N GLU A 421 7.50 14.57 1.29
CA GLU A 421 8.36 13.68 2.09
C GLU A 421 9.66 13.37 1.34
N LEU A 422 10.78 13.67 1.99
CA LEU A 422 12.14 13.41 1.51
C LEU A 422 12.61 12.04 2.01
N PHE A 423 12.65 11.06 1.12
CA PHE A 423 13.18 9.71 1.37
C PHE A 423 14.64 9.61 0.89
N PRO A 424 15.40 8.54 1.25
CA PRO A 424 16.79 8.39 0.84
C PRO A 424 17.04 8.53 -0.67
N ASP A 425 16.14 7.99 -1.48
CA ASP A 425 16.28 7.82 -2.94
C ASP A 425 15.19 8.53 -3.75
N THR A 426 14.15 9.06 -3.09
CA THR A 426 13.05 9.74 -3.77
C THR A 426 12.46 10.90 -2.96
N VAL A 427 11.89 11.87 -3.66
CA VAL A 427 10.96 12.84 -3.10
C VAL A 427 9.55 12.45 -3.48
N ARG A 428 8.65 12.37 -2.50
CA ARG A 428 7.31 11.80 -2.70
C ARG A 428 6.21 12.69 -2.14
N TYR A 429 5.11 12.75 -2.88
CA TYR A 429 3.88 13.47 -2.56
C TYR A 429 2.75 13.00 -3.50
N VAL A 430 1.51 13.35 -3.18
CA VAL A 430 0.36 13.27 -4.09
C VAL A 430 0.04 14.66 -4.58
N ASP A 431 0.04 14.83 -5.90
CA ASP A 431 -0.33 16.06 -6.59
C ASP A 431 -1.82 16.36 -6.41
N LEU A 432 -2.17 17.64 -6.24
CA LEU A 432 -3.56 18.07 -6.04
C LEU A 432 -4.10 18.87 -7.23
N TYR A 433 -3.48 18.70 -8.40
CA TYR A 433 -3.81 19.29 -9.70
C TYR A 433 -3.74 20.82 -9.80
N ILE A 434 -3.98 21.55 -8.72
CA ILE A 434 -3.93 23.02 -8.71
C ILE A 434 -2.49 23.52 -8.59
N ASP A 435 -2.08 24.43 -9.47
CA ASP A 435 -0.73 24.98 -9.47
C ASP A 435 -0.73 26.51 -9.52
N VAL A 436 0.39 27.11 -9.13
CA VAL A 436 0.63 28.56 -9.28
C VAL A 436 1.85 28.77 -10.16
N ILE A 437 1.69 29.48 -11.26
CA ILE A 437 2.78 29.82 -12.16
C ILE A 437 3.21 31.27 -12.00
N ARG A 438 4.48 31.52 -12.31
CA ARG A 438 5.04 32.85 -12.54
C ARG A 438 5.76 32.86 -13.87
N THR A 439 5.21 33.58 -14.84
CA THR A 439 5.76 33.69 -16.19
C THR A 439 7.03 34.57 -16.20
N PRO A 440 7.84 34.54 -17.28
CA PRO A 440 9.06 35.34 -17.37
C PRO A 440 8.84 36.87 -17.28
N ASP A 441 7.65 37.37 -17.62
CA ASP A 441 7.29 38.78 -17.51
C ASP A 441 6.85 39.18 -16.09
N GLY A 442 6.78 38.21 -15.17
CA GLY A 442 6.45 38.39 -13.77
C GLY A 442 4.97 38.23 -13.42
N THR A 443 4.11 37.92 -14.39
CA THR A 443 2.69 37.64 -14.15
C THR A 443 2.56 36.35 -13.34
N VAL A 444 1.68 36.38 -12.33
CA VAL A 444 1.40 35.23 -11.45
C VAL A 444 -0.05 34.84 -11.63
N GLU A 445 -0.30 33.55 -11.87
CA GLU A 445 -1.64 33.02 -12.11
C GLU A 445 -1.77 31.63 -11.48
N THR A 446 -2.95 31.35 -10.94
CA THR A 446 -3.35 29.98 -10.54
C THR A 446 -3.93 29.25 -11.75
N VAL A 447 -3.52 28.01 -11.97
CA VAL A 447 -3.92 27.17 -13.12
C VAL A 447 -4.47 25.83 -12.65
N ASP A 448 -5.20 25.14 -13.54
CA ASP A 448 -5.68 23.77 -13.39
C ASP A 448 -6.62 23.53 -12.19
N ALA A 449 -7.28 24.59 -11.71
CA ALA A 449 -8.29 24.51 -10.65
C ALA A 449 -9.53 23.68 -11.06
N ASP A 450 -9.83 23.59 -12.36
CA ASP A 450 -10.89 22.76 -12.92
C ASP A 450 -10.56 21.26 -12.87
N GLU A 451 -9.28 20.88 -12.98
CA GLU A 451 -8.84 19.49 -12.77
C GLU A 451 -9.04 19.05 -11.31
N LEU A 452 -8.75 19.92 -10.33
CA LEU A 452 -9.07 19.65 -8.93
C LEU A 452 -10.58 19.50 -8.70
N GLU A 453 -11.41 20.35 -9.32
CA GLU A 453 -12.87 20.23 -9.24
C GLU A 453 -13.39 18.91 -9.84
N ALA A 454 -12.81 18.46 -10.95
CA ALA A 454 -13.13 17.17 -11.56
C ALA A 454 -12.72 16.01 -10.63
N ALA A 455 -11.53 16.06 -10.03
CA ALA A 455 -11.05 15.04 -9.09
C ALA A 455 -11.95 14.92 -7.84
N VAL A 456 -12.52 16.03 -7.36
CA VAL A 456 -13.52 16.02 -6.28
C VAL A 456 -14.84 15.40 -6.76
N ALA A 457 -15.30 15.73 -7.97
CA ALA A 457 -16.52 15.18 -8.53
C ALA A 457 -16.44 13.66 -8.78
N ASP A 458 -15.25 13.16 -9.15
CA ASP A 458 -14.96 11.74 -9.35
C ASP A 458 -14.67 11.00 -8.02
N GLY A 459 -14.58 11.71 -6.91
CA GLY A 459 -14.36 11.14 -5.57
C GLY A 459 -12.90 10.78 -5.25
N HIS A 460 -11.95 11.19 -6.09
CA HIS A 460 -10.52 10.96 -5.85
C HIS A 460 -9.91 11.93 -4.82
N VAL A 461 -10.53 13.09 -4.62
CA VAL A 461 -10.11 14.10 -3.65
C VAL A 461 -11.28 14.49 -2.76
N SER A 462 -11.09 14.43 -1.43
CA SER A 462 -12.12 14.86 -0.48
C SER A 462 -12.34 16.37 -0.55
N ALA A 463 -13.55 16.84 -0.21
CA ALA A 463 -13.85 18.27 -0.20
C ALA A 463 -12.92 19.05 0.74
N GLU A 464 -12.55 18.45 1.88
CA GLU A 464 -11.63 19.05 2.85
C GLU A 464 -10.21 19.19 2.29
N LEU A 465 -9.70 18.16 1.61
CA LEU A 465 -8.38 18.22 0.97
C LEU A 465 -8.35 19.23 -0.18
N ALA A 466 -9.43 19.34 -0.96
CA ALA A 466 -9.54 20.34 -2.01
C ALA A 466 -9.56 21.78 -1.46
N ASP A 467 -10.28 22.02 -0.37
CA ASP A 467 -10.30 23.34 0.29
C ASP A 467 -8.93 23.69 0.87
N LYS A 468 -8.21 22.70 1.40
CA LYS A 468 -6.81 22.86 1.81
C LYS A 468 -5.91 23.25 0.63
N ALA A 469 -6.01 22.53 -0.49
CA ALA A 469 -5.22 22.80 -1.69
C ALA A 469 -5.44 24.23 -2.22
N ARG A 470 -6.71 24.66 -2.35
CA ARG A 470 -7.08 26.03 -2.75
C ARG A 470 -6.50 27.08 -1.79
N SER A 471 -6.63 26.85 -0.48
CA SER A 471 -6.06 27.77 0.50
C SER A 471 -4.53 27.89 0.40
N VAL A 472 -3.84 26.82 0.01
CA VAL A 472 -2.38 26.83 -0.20
C VAL A 472 -2.04 27.57 -1.49
N ALA A 473 -2.72 27.28 -2.60
CA ALA A 473 -2.55 27.99 -3.88
C ALA A 473 -2.73 29.51 -3.71
N ASP A 474 -3.81 29.92 -3.07
CA ASP A 474 -4.11 31.32 -2.72
C ASP A 474 -2.98 31.99 -1.92
N ALA A 475 -2.39 31.26 -0.98
CA ALA A 475 -1.29 31.78 -0.15
C ALA A 475 0.02 31.92 -0.96
N VAL A 476 0.28 30.96 -1.86
CA VAL A 476 1.44 30.97 -2.76
C VAL A 476 1.31 32.11 -3.78
N GLU A 477 0.16 32.26 -4.43
CA GLU A 477 -0.13 33.33 -5.40
C GLU A 477 0.11 34.71 -4.79
N ARG A 478 -0.42 34.94 -3.57
CA ARG A 478 -0.18 36.19 -2.82
C ARG A 478 1.27 36.43 -2.45
N ALA A 479 2.07 35.38 -2.26
CA ALA A 479 3.48 35.50 -1.91
C ALA A 479 4.39 35.75 -3.13
N LEU A 480 3.94 35.35 -4.32
CA LEU A 480 4.68 35.51 -5.57
C LEU A 480 4.33 36.78 -6.34
N SER A 481 3.12 37.32 -6.13
CA SER A 481 2.63 38.59 -6.65
C SER A 481 3.32 39.78 -5.99
#